data_AF-A0A419E4X0-F1
#
_entry.id   AF-A0A419E4X0-F1
#
_cell.length_a   1.000
_cell.length_b   1.000
_cell.length_c   1.000
_cell.angle_alpha   90.00
_cell.angle_beta   90.00
_cell.angle_gamma   90.00
#
_symmetry.space_group_name_H-M   'P 1'
#
loop_
_entity.id
_entity.type
_entity.pdbx_description
1 polymer ?
#
loop_
_entity_poly.entity_id
_entity_poly.type
_entity_poly.pdbx_seq_one_letter_code
_entity_poly.pdbx_strand_id
1 'polypeptide(L)' 'MARIIVYLRDQDHKALHQLAVREYRVPKAQAALIIRKELERLGLVQIEPEQREEYRDKQPAS' A
#
# COMPACT_ATOMS: atom_id res chain seq x y z
N MET A 1 -8.56 1.50 -13.51
CA MET A 1 -8.23 1.21 -12.09
C MET A 1 -9.44 1.54 -11.23
N ALA A 2 -9.86 0.65 -10.33
CA ALA A 2 -10.88 0.95 -9.33
C ALA A 2 -10.34 1.93 -8.28
N ARG A 3 -11.15 2.90 -7.85
CA ARG A 3 -10.79 3.89 -6.83
C ARG A 3 -11.50 3.55 -5.53
N ILE A 4 -10.73 3.38 -4.45
CA ILE A 4 -11.23 3.17 -3.09
C ILE A 4 -10.80 4.38 -2.24
N ILE A 5 -11.70 4.89 -1.40
CA ILE A 5 -11.41 5.92 -0.39
C ILE A 5 -11.59 5.28 0.98
N VAL A 6 -10.59 5.42 1.85
CA VAL A 6 -10.59 4.87 3.20
C VAL A 6 -10.46 6.01 4.19
N TYR A 7 -11.37 6.08 5.16
CA TYR A 7 -11.29 7.00 6.28
C TYR A 7 -10.64 6.29 7.46
N LEU A 8 -9.58 6.87 8.00
CA LEU A 8 -8.85 6.34 9.15
C LEU A 8 -9.11 7.23 10.36
N ARG A 9 -9.11 6.62 11.55
CA ARG A 9 -9.00 7.37 12.80
C ARG A 9 -7.64 8.05 12.87
N ASP A 10 -7.54 9.15 13.59
CA ASP A 10 -6.30 9.94 13.70
C ASP A 10 -5.08 9.11 14.14
N GLN A 11 -5.27 8.21 15.10
CA GLN A 11 -4.20 7.33 15.58
C GLN A 11 -3.71 6.36 14.49
N ASP A 12 -4.63 5.82 13.68
CA ASP A 12 -4.34 4.84 12.63
C ASP A 12 -3.63 5.55 11.46
N HIS A 13 -4.08 6.78 11.15
CA HIS A 13 -3.42 7.64 10.16
C HIS A 13 -1.98 8.03 10.57
N LYS A 14 -1.76 8.40 11.84
CA LYS A 14 -0.42 8.71 12.36
C LYS A 14 0.51 7.50 12.27
N ALA A 15 0.04 6.32 12.66
CA ALA A 15 0.81 5.09 12.57
C ALA A 15 1.16 4.72 11.12
N LEU A 16 0.20 4.83 10.20
CA LEU A 16 0.43 4.63 8.77
C LEU A 16 1.49 5.59 8.23
N HIS A 17 1.42 6.88 8.60
CA HIS A 17 2.38 7.89 8.18
C HIS A 17 3.79 7.56 8.70
N GLN A 18 3.93 7.23 9.98
CA GLN A 18 5.24 6.86 10.56
C GLN A 18 5.84 5.64 9.86
N LEU A 19 5.03 4.61 9.60
CA LEU A 19 5.47 3.44 8.86
C LEU A 19 5.90 3.79 7.44
N ALA A 20 5.12 4.62 6.73
CA ALA A 20 5.43 5.04 5.38
C ALA A 20 6.78 5.80 5.31
N VAL A 21 7.04 6.70 6.26
CA VAL A 21 8.33 7.41 6.37
C VAL A 21 9.49 6.44 6.60
N ARG A 22 9.37 5.53 7.56
CA ARG A 22 10.42 4.52 7.86
C ARG A 22 10.77 3.68 6.63
N GLU A 23 9.76 3.42 5.80
CA GLU A 23 9.83 2.58 4.62
C GLU A 23 10.11 3.37 3.32
N TYR A 24 10.38 4.68 3.42
CA TYR A 24 10.62 5.59 2.29
C TYR A 24 9.51 5.54 1.22
N ARG A 25 8.25 5.52 1.66
CA ARG A 25 7.05 5.48 0.80
C ARG A 25 6.08 6.60 1.17
N VAL A 26 5.22 6.97 0.22
CA VAL A 26 4.06 7.84 0.51
C VAL A 26 2.97 7.04 1.25
N PRO A 27 2.18 7.65 2.17
CA PRO A 27 1.17 6.94 2.95
C PRO A 27 0.17 6.14 2.12
N LYS A 28 -0.23 6.67 0.95
CA LYS A 28 -1.12 5.99 0.02
C LYS A 28 -0.53 4.67 -0.51
N ALA A 29 0.74 4.69 -0.90
CA ALA A 29 1.43 3.51 -1.40
C ALA A 29 1.62 2.48 -0.29
N GLN A 30 1.95 2.94 0.92
CA GLN A 30 2.07 2.06 2.09
C GLN A 30 0.73 1.41 2.45
N ALA A 31 -0.38 2.15 2.42
CA ALA A 31 -1.71 1.58 2.66
C ALA A 31 -2.08 0.53 1.62
N ALA A 32 -1.84 0.81 0.33
CA ALA A 32 -2.07 -0.15 -0.73
C ALA A 32 -1.23 -1.42 -0.56
N LEU A 33 0.03 -1.30 -0.13
CA LEU A 33 0.90 -2.44 0.15
C LEU A 33 0.39 -3.28 1.32
N ILE A 34 -0.07 -2.65 2.40
CA ILE A 34 -0.65 -3.35 3.55
C ILE A 34 -1.88 -4.15 3.11
N ILE A 35 -2.80 -3.52 2.38
CA ILE A 35 -4.00 -4.19 1.85
C ILE A 35 -3.59 -5.37 0.96
N ARG A 36 -2.64 -5.16 0.04
CA ARG A 36 -2.16 -6.23 -0.86
C ARG A 36 -1.58 -7.41 -0.09
N LYS A 37 -0.69 -7.17 0.87
CA LYS A 37 -0.09 -8.22 1.70
C LYS A 37 -1.13 -8.98 2.50
N GLU A 38 -2.13 -8.29 3.02
CA GLU A 38 -3.20 -8.92 3.79
C GLU A 38 -4.10 -9.79 2.90
N LEU A 39 -4.45 -9.31 1.70
CA LEU A 39 -5.20 -10.12 0.72
C LEU A 39 -4.41 -11.35 0.25
N GLU A 40 -3.10 -11.22 0.04
CA GLU A 40 -2.19 -12.34 -0.27
C GLU A 40 -2.13 -13.35 0.87
N ARG A 41 -1.98 -12.87 2.12
CA ARG A 41 -1.96 -13.70 3.33
C ARG A 41 -3.26 -14.50 3.51
N LEU A 42 -4.39 -13.93 3.10
CA LEU A 42 -5.70 -14.58 3.13
C LEU A 42 -5.96 -15.49 1.91
N GLY A 43 -5.04 -15.57 0.95
CA GLY A 43 -5.21 -16.35 -0.28
C GLY A 43 -6.24 -15.76 -1.27
N LEU A 44 -6.65 -14.51 -1.08
CA LEU A 44 -7.62 -13.81 -1.92
C LEU A 44 -7.02 -13.25 -3.20
N VAL A 45 -5.69 -13.05 -3.21
CA VAL A 45 -4.93 -12.63 -4.38
C VAL A 45 -3.67 -13.48 -4.44
N GLN A 46 -3.38 -14.06 -5.60
CA GLN A 46 -2.09 -14.67 -5.90
C GLN A 46 -1.28 -13.67 -6.72
N ILE A 47 -0.10 -13.30 -6.21
CA ILE A 47 0.75 -12.30 -6.85
C ILE A 47 1.92 -13.03 -7.50
N GLU A 48 1.92 -13.08 -8.83
CA GLU A 48 3.08 -13.56 -9.55
C GLU A 48 4.23 -12.53 -9.49
N PRO A 49 5.51 -12.97 -9.58
CA PRO A 49 6.68 -12.10 -9.43
C PRO A 49 6.65 -10.88 -10.36
N GLU A 50 6.14 -11.07 -11.58
CA GLU A 50 6.08 -10.06 -12.65
C GLU A 50 5.18 -8.86 -12.29
N GLN A 51 4.15 -9.09 -11.46
CA GLN A 51 3.21 -8.07 -11.01
C GLN A 51 3.75 -7.21 -9.83
N ARG A 52 4.96 -7.51 -9.33
CA ARG A 52 5.61 -6.71 -8.28
C ARG A 52 6.34 -5.49 -8.85
N GLU A 53 6.82 -5.55 -10.09
CA GLU A 53 7.60 -4.49 -10.73
C GLU A 53 6.71 -3.35 -11.27
N GLU A 54 5.53 -3.67 -11.82
CA GLU A 54 4.60 -2.69 -12.39
C GLU A 54 4.12 -1.61 -11.39
N TYR A 55 4.11 -1.93 -10.09
CA TYR A 55 3.71 -1.00 -9.01
C TYR A 55 4.87 -0.17 -8.45
N ARG A 56 6.11 -0.54 -8.76
CA ARG A 56 7.31 0.20 -8.35
C ARG A 56 7.57 1.39 -9.27
N ASP A 57 7.32 1.23 -10.57
CA ASP A 57 7.55 2.27 -11.58
C ASP A 57 6.43 3.31 -11.70
N LYS A 58 5.21 3.00 -11.22
CA LYS A 58 4.05 3.91 -11.35
C LYS A 58 3.84 4.84 -10.15
N GLN A 59 4.78 4.93 -9.22
CA GLN A 59 4.73 5.91 -8.13
C GLN A 59 5.45 7.19 -8.56
N PRO A 60 4.76 8.32 -8.78
CA PRO A 60 5.45 9.55 -9.10
C PRO A 60 6.29 9.97 -7.89
N ALA A 61 7.55 10.31 -8.13
CA ALA A 61 8.31 11.12 -7.21
C ALA A 61 7.55 12.45 -7.04
N SER A 62 7.12 12.76 -5.82
CA SER A 62 6.52 14.05 -5.47
C SER A 62 6.99 14.41 -4.09
#